data_AF-A0A6J8CX59-F1
#
_entry.id   AF-A0A6J8CX59-F1
#
_cell.length_a   1.000
_cell.length_b   1.000
_cell.length_c   1.000
_cell.angle_alpha   90.00
_cell.angle_beta   90.00
_cell.angle_gamma   90.00
#
_symmetry.space_group_name_H-M   'P 1'
#
loop_
_entity.id
_entity.type
_entity.pdbx_description
1 polymer ?
#
loop_
_entity_poly.entity_id
_entity_poly.type
_entity_poly.pdbx_seq_one_letter_code
_entity_poly.pdbx_strand_id
1 'polypeptide(L)'
;MFDINDTTVVCRMLGYNDTDGSIKYYSSAHFGRGYGPILLDDLDCSGEEDDVSQCNRAAWFKNNCDHGEDVSVNCGVVRLVNGNHPWEGRVEIYVNGSWGTICDDGFGVEEAHVICGMLGYSKAGSVPYSGAYFGSGYGPIVLDDLECYGTEANITDCRSNGLFHHNCGHDEDAGVVCQAVRLVSGYYDWEGRVEVYHRGHWGTICDDQFDRQDAQVICSMLGYNRYGIQFDAQ
;
A
#
# COMPACT_ATOMS: atom_id res chain seq x y z
N MET A 1 -10.85 -18.90 18.10
CA MET A 1 -10.31 -19.63 16.92
C MET A 1 -10.36 -18.64 15.78
N PHE A 2 -9.23 -18.19 15.24
CA PHE A 2 -9.22 -17.05 14.30
C PHE A 2 -9.82 -17.43 12.94
N ASP A 3 -10.69 -16.61 12.38
CA ASP A 3 -11.39 -16.89 11.13
C ASP A 3 -11.52 -15.69 10.16
N ILE A 4 -12.37 -15.84 9.14
CA ILE A 4 -12.55 -14.83 8.10
C ILE A 4 -13.22 -13.56 8.62
N ASN A 5 -14.13 -13.65 9.59
CA ASN A 5 -14.78 -12.48 10.16
C ASN A 5 -13.79 -11.64 10.98
N ASP A 6 -12.90 -12.31 11.72
CA ASP A 6 -11.79 -11.66 12.41
C ASP A 6 -10.86 -10.96 11.40
N THR A 7 -10.56 -11.64 10.30
CA THR A 7 -9.75 -11.09 9.19
C THR A 7 -10.42 -9.86 8.60
N THR A 8 -11.73 -9.90 8.36
CA THR A 8 -12.51 -8.78 7.82
C THR A 8 -12.42 -7.56 8.72
N VAL A 9 -12.56 -7.73 10.03
CA VAL A 9 -12.42 -6.62 10.99
C VAL A 9 -11.01 -6.05 10.97
N VAL A 10 -9.97 -6.90 11.05
CA VAL A 10 -8.57 -6.45 11.01
C VAL A 10 -8.26 -5.72 9.70
N CYS A 11 -8.70 -6.25 8.57
CA CYS A 11 -8.48 -5.64 7.26
C CYS A 11 -9.23 -4.31 7.13
N ARG A 12 -10.48 -4.24 7.60
CA ARG A 12 -11.26 -2.99 7.61
C ARG A 12 -10.65 -1.92 8.51
N MET A 13 -10.13 -2.28 9.68
CA MET A 13 -9.39 -1.35 10.56
C MET A 13 -8.20 -0.70 9.85
N LEU A 14 -7.59 -1.41 8.91
CA LEU A 14 -6.45 -0.94 8.11
C LEU A 14 -6.89 -0.25 6.80
N GLY A 15 -8.20 -0.12 6.56
CA GLY A 15 -8.77 0.51 5.36
C GLY A 15 -9.02 -0.44 4.19
N TYR A 16 -8.82 -1.75 4.35
CA TYR A 16 -9.11 -2.74 3.30
C TYR A 16 -10.51 -3.33 3.48
N ASN A 17 -11.38 -3.14 2.50
CA ASN A 17 -12.68 -3.80 2.47
C ASN A 17 -12.60 -5.07 1.61
N ASP A 18 -13.11 -6.18 2.14
CA ASP A 18 -13.22 -7.44 1.41
C ASP A 18 -14.42 -7.39 0.45
N THR A 19 -14.21 -6.81 -0.72
CA THR A 19 -15.25 -6.66 -1.75
C THR A 19 -15.33 -7.87 -2.69
N ASP A 20 -14.34 -8.76 -2.68
CA ASP A 20 -14.21 -9.88 -3.61
C ASP A 20 -13.80 -11.23 -2.98
N GLY A 21 -13.72 -11.32 -1.65
CA GLY A 21 -13.39 -12.55 -0.94
C GLY A 21 -11.89 -12.92 -1.01
N SER A 22 -11.03 -11.92 -1.22
CA SER A 22 -9.60 -12.09 -1.42
C SER A 22 -8.80 -12.11 -0.12
N ILE A 23 -9.37 -11.60 0.97
CA ILE A 23 -8.69 -11.57 2.26
C ILE A 23 -8.39 -13.00 2.72
N LYS A 24 -7.21 -13.17 3.32
CA LYS A 24 -6.77 -14.46 3.85
C LYS A 24 -6.21 -14.29 5.23
N TYR A 25 -6.34 -15.32 6.04
CA TYR A 25 -5.57 -15.47 7.27
C TYR A 25 -4.71 -16.73 7.21
N TYR A 26 -3.65 -16.70 7.98
CA TYR A 26 -2.72 -17.79 8.15
C TYR A 26 -2.43 -17.95 9.63
N SER A 27 -2.36 -19.19 10.09
CA SER A 27 -1.97 -19.52 11.46
C SER A 27 -0.48 -19.88 11.51
N SER A 28 -0.02 -20.22 12.72
CA SER A 28 1.30 -20.81 12.93
C SER A 28 2.47 -19.88 12.62
N ALA A 29 2.33 -18.57 12.89
CA ALA A 29 3.36 -17.57 12.68
C ALA A 29 3.89 -17.57 11.22
N HIS A 30 2.98 -17.63 10.25
CA HIS A 30 3.29 -17.76 8.82
C HIS A 30 4.30 -16.71 8.32
N PHE A 31 4.18 -15.46 8.75
CA PHE A 31 5.13 -14.38 8.42
C PHE A 31 6.20 -14.14 9.49
N GLY A 32 6.47 -15.14 10.32
CA GLY A 32 7.43 -15.07 11.42
C GLY A 32 6.76 -14.87 12.78
N ARG A 33 7.55 -15.19 13.81
CA ARG A 33 7.13 -15.09 15.22
C ARG A 33 7.29 -13.66 15.71
N GLY A 34 6.30 -13.18 16.45
CA GLY A 34 6.38 -11.93 17.17
C GLY A 34 7.33 -11.98 18.37
N TYR A 35 7.45 -10.83 19.03
CA TYR A 35 8.20 -10.67 20.27
C TYR A 35 7.38 -9.84 21.25
N GLY A 36 7.49 -10.16 22.55
CA GLY A 36 6.81 -9.41 23.61
C GLY A 36 5.51 -10.07 24.08
N PRO A 37 4.52 -9.30 24.54
CA PRO A 37 3.27 -9.85 25.04
C PRO A 37 2.28 -10.18 23.90
N ILE A 38 1.61 -11.33 24.00
CA ILE A 38 0.41 -11.64 23.21
C ILE A 38 -0.79 -10.99 23.90
N LEU A 39 -1.51 -10.11 23.19
CA LEU A 39 -2.51 -9.24 23.80
C LEU A 39 -3.93 -9.81 23.76
N LEU A 40 -4.23 -10.59 22.71
CA LEU A 40 -5.55 -11.06 22.37
C LEU A 40 -5.52 -12.55 22.11
N ASP A 41 -6.62 -13.21 22.46
CA ASP A 41 -6.87 -14.63 22.28
C ASP A 41 -8.39 -14.82 22.16
N ASP A 42 -8.78 -15.93 21.52
CA ASP A 42 -10.17 -16.27 21.24
C ASP A 42 -10.97 -15.12 20.61
N LEU A 43 -10.37 -14.41 19.65
CA LEU A 43 -11.10 -13.44 18.84
C LEU A 43 -12.24 -14.18 18.10
N ASP A 44 -13.43 -13.60 18.20
CA ASP A 44 -14.71 -14.12 17.69
C ASP A 44 -15.55 -12.93 17.22
N CYS A 45 -15.05 -12.26 16.17
CA CYS A 45 -15.74 -11.14 15.54
C CYS A 45 -16.97 -11.64 14.76
N SER A 46 -18.04 -10.84 14.75
CA SER A 46 -19.17 -11.06 13.85
C SER A 46 -18.85 -10.65 12.40
N GLY A 47 -17.84 -9.79 12.21
CA GLY A 47 -17.44 -9.23 10.92
C GLY A 47 -17.96 -7.81 10.70
N GLU A 48 -18.78 -7.29 11.61
CA GLU A 48 -19.39 -5.95 11.54
C GLU A 48 -18.73 -4.91 12.46
N GLU A 49 -17.76 -5.33 13.28
CA GLU A 49 -17.04 -4.47 14.22
C GLU A 49 -16.04 -3.53 13.54
N ASP A 50 -16.00 -2.26 13.94
CA ASP A 50 -15.02 -1.29 13.40
C ASP A 50 -13.62 -1.47 13.99
N ASP A 51 -13.50 -2.17 15.12
CA ASP A 51 -12.24 -2.38 15.84
C ASP A 51 -12.24 -3.74 16.55
N VAL A 52 -11.12 -4.47 16.53
CA VAL A 52 -10.97 -5.79 17.17
C VAL A 52 -11.26 -5.77 18.68
N SER A 53 -11.17 -4.62 19.33
CA SER A 53 -11.53 -4.48 20.75
C SER A 53 -13.02 -4.67 21.03
N GLN A 54 -13.88 -4.51 20.01
CA GLN A 54 -15.33 -4.66 20.08
C GLN A 54 -15.81 -6.10 19.87
N CYS A 55 -14.97 -6.96 19.28
CA CYS A 55 -15.31 -8.36 19.05
C CYS A 55 -15.49 -9.12 20.38
N ASN A 56 -16.23 -10.23 20.33
CA ASN A 56 -16.22 -11.18 21.45
C ASN A 56 -14.82 -11.80 21.55
N ARG A 57 -14.26 -11.85 22.76
CA ARG A 57 -12.87 -12.28 23.00
C ARG A 57 -12.55 -12.51 24.46
N ALA A 58 -11.40 -13.15 24.70
CA ALA A 58 -10.79 -13.16 26.02
C ALA A 58 -10.42 -11.74 26.50
N ALA A 59 -10.28 -11.59 27.82
CA ALA A 59 -9.77 -10.36 28.41
C ALA A 59 -8.35 -10.05 27.90
N TRP A 60 -8.01 -8.78 27.76
CA TRP A 60 -6.67 -8.36 27.35
C TRP A 60 -5.57 -9.00 28.20
N PHE A 61 -4.48 -9.42 27.55
CA PHE A 61 -3.33 -10.11 28.15
C PHE A 61 -3.66 -11.47 28.79
N LYS A 62 -4.88 -11.99 28.62
CA LYS A 62 -5.26 -13.32 29.06
C LYS A 62 -5.34 -14.24 27.85
N ASN A 63 -4.27 -14.99 27.62
CA ASN A 63 -4.15 -15.96 26.56
C ASN A 63 -3.46 -17.22 27.08
N ASN A 64 -3.56 -18.32 26.33
CA ASN A 64 -2.75 -19.52 26.53
C ASN A 64 -1.80 -19.79 25.34
N CYS A 65 -1.60 -18.80 24.48
CA CYS A 65 -0.83 -18.92 23.25
C CYS A 65 0.67 -18.71 23.45
N ASP A 66 1.46 -19.18 22.51
CA ASP A 66 2.84 -18.73 22.27
C ASP A 66 3.03 -18.07 20.90
N HIS A 67 4.17 -17.44 20.65
CA HIS A 67 4.42 -16.73 19.37
C HIS A 67 4.54 -17.66 18.16
N GLY A 68 4.56 -18.97 18.36
CA GLY A 68 4.34 -19.95 17.30
C GLY A 68 2.90 -19.99 16.82
N GLU A 69 1.95 -19.40 17.54
CA GLU A 69 0.52 -19.34 17.22
C GLU A 69 0.07 -17.96 16.72
N ASP A 70 1.01 -17.02 16.56
CA ASP A 70 0.71 -15.69 16.03
C ASP A 70 0.00 -15.79 14.68
N VAL A 71 -1.13 -15.09 14.57
CA VAL A 71 -1.92 -15.03 13.33
C VAL A 71 -1.34 -14.01 12.37
N SER A 72 -1.50 -14.28 11.09
CA SER A 72 -1.13 -13.40 9.99
C SER A 72 -2.34 -13.16 9.11
N VAL A 73 -2.56 -11.92 8.68
CA VAL A 73 -3.59 -11.58 7.70
C VAL A 73 -2.95 -11.11 6.40
N ASN A 74 -3.59 -11.40 5.28
CA ASN A 74 -3.33 -10.78 4.00
C ASN A 74 -4.62 -10.11 3.56
N CYS A 75 -4.65 -8.79 3.73
CA CYS A 75 -5.75 -7.92 3.32
C CYS A 75 -5.62 -7.45 1.86
N GLY A 76 -4.51 -7.80 1.20
CA GLY A 76 -4.02 -7.14 0.01
C GLY A 76 -4.44 -7.85 -1.28
N VAL A 77 -5.27 -7.14 -2.03
CA VAL A 77 -5.59 -7.40 -3.45
C VAL A 77 -4.56 -6.82 -4.41
N VAL A 78 -3.43 -6.24 -3.97
CA VAL A 78 -2.44 -5.57 -4.84
C VAL A 78 -1.01 -6.01 -4.52
N ARG A 79 -0.18 -6.15 -5.55
CA ARG A 79 1.28 -6.30 -5.43
C ARG A 79 2.01 -5.50 -6.51
N LEU A 80 3.28 -5.19 -6.25
CA LEU A 80 4.19 -4.62 -7.24
C LEU A 80 5.18 -5.69 -7.71
N VAL A 81 5.31 -5.86 -9.03
CA VAL A 81 6.15 -6.89 -9.64
C VAL A 81 7.22 -6.26 -10.53
N ASN A 82 8.39 -6.89 -10.60
CA ASN A 82 9.53 -6.47 -11.44
C ASN A 82 10.10 -5.07 -11.14
N GLY A 83 9.87 -4.54 -9.94
CA GLY A 83 10.63 -3.41 -9.41
C GLY A 83 11.99 -3.83 -8.86
N ASN A 84 12.93 -2.89 -8.74
CA ASN A 84 14.19 -3.14 -8.02
C ASN A 84 14.02 -2.97 -6.50
N HIS A 85 12.90 -2.39 -6.08
CA HIS A 85 12.57 -2.13 -4.68
C HIS A 85 11.11 -2.51 -4.37
N PRO A 86 10.76 -2.77 -3.09
CA PRO A 86 9.39 -3.12 -2.68
C PRO A 86 8.32 -2.04 -2.93
N TRP A 87 8.71 -0.80 -3.21
CA TRP A 87 7.83 0.35 -3.43
C TRP A 87 7.73 0.75 -4.90
N GLU A 88 8.18 -0.09 -5.83
CA GLU A 88 8.03 0.14 -7.27
C GLU A 88 7.72 -1.14 -8.02
N GLY A 89 7.04 -1.03 -9.16
CA GLY A 89 6.82 -2.15 -10.06
C GLY A 89 5.54 -2.03 -10.90
N ARG A 90 5.31 -3.03 -11.75
CA ARG A 90 4.04 -3.26 -12.43
C ARG A 90 2.98 -3.55 -11.37
N VAL A 91 1.81 -2.93 -11.52
CA VAL A 91 0.68 -3.14 -10.62
C VAL A 91 -0.04 -4.41 -11.03
N GLU A 92 -0.16 -5.35 -10.10
CA GLU A 92 -0.98 -6.53 -10.27
C GLU A 92 -1.99 -6.63 -9.14
N ILE A 93 -3.23 -6.98 -9.48
CA ILE A 93 -4.32 -7.14 -8.53
C ILE A 93 -4.89 -8.54 -8.53
N TYR A 94 -5.26 -9.02 -7.34
CA TYR A 94 -5.81 -10.36 -7.15
C TYR A 94 -7.33 -10.29 -7.09
N VAL A 95 -7.98 -10.75 -8.16
CA VAL A 95 -9.45 -10.74 -8.30
C VAL A 95 -9.90 -12.13 -8.76
N ASN A 96 -10.98 -12.64 -8.16
CA ASN A 96 -11.59 -13.94 -8.51
C ASN A 96 -10.60 -15.13 -8.50
N GLY A 97 -9.65 -15.14 -7.57
CA GLY A 97 -8.73 -16.26 -7.40
C GLY A 97 -7.48 -16.25 -8.29
N SER A 98 -7.25 -15.18 -9.05
CA SER A 98 -6.08 -15.02 -9.91
C SER A 98 -5.50 -13.61 -9.86
N TRP A 99 -4.18 -13.51 -10.04
CA TRP A 99 -3.51 -12.24 -10.29
C TRP A 99 -3.76 -11.81 -11.73
N GLY A 100 -4.01 -10.52 -11.93
CA GLY A 100 -4.05 -9.87 -13.23
C GLY A 100 -3.49 -8.45 -13.18
N THR A 101 -3.30 -7.83 -14.33
CA THR A 101 -2.70 -6.50 -14.48
C THR A 101 -3.76 -5.41 -14.60
N ILE A 102 -3.33 -4.15 -14.59
CA ILE A 102 -4.18 -2.97 -14.85
C ILE A 102 -3.67 -2.30 -16.12
N CYS A 103 -4.57 -1.89 -17.01
CA CYS A 103 -4.20 -1.10 -18.19
C CYS A 103 -3.79 0.33 -17.80
N ASP A 104 -2.87 0.92 -18.55
CA ASP A 104 -2.40 2.29 -18.34
C ASP A 104 -3.35 3.39 -18.87
N ASP A 105 -4.37 3.01 -19.64
CA ASP A 105 -5.45 3.90 -20.05
C ASP A 105 -6.24 4.40 -18.82
N GLY A 106 -6.21 5.72 -18.61
CA GLY A 106 -6.74 6.36 -17.41
C GLY A 106 -5.87 6.20 -16.16
N PHE A 107 -4.77 5.45 -16.19
CA PHE A 107 -3.90 5.25 -15.04
C PHE A 107 -2.96 6.44 -14.80
N GLY A 108 -3.45 7.41 -14.03
CA GLY A 108 -2.76 8.63 -13.68
C GLY A 108 -2.27 8.69 -12.23
N VAL A 109 -2.04 9.93 -11.78
CA VAL A 109 -1.51 10.20 -10.43
C VAL A 109 -2.50 9.80 -9.34
N GLU A 110 -3.80 9.93 -9.59
CA GLU A 110 -4.82 9.57 -8.60
C GLU A 110 -4.94 8.05 -8.42
N GLU A 111 -4.83 7.27 -9.50
CA GLU A 111 -4.77 5.81 -9.45
C GLU A 111 -3.51 5.36 -8.70
N ALA A 112 -2.37 6.02 -8.99
CA ALA A 112 -1.13 5.79 -8.26
C ALA A 112 -1.26 6.09 -6.75
N HIS A 113 -1.97 7.17 -6.37
CA HIS A 113 -2.28 7.47 -4.97
C HIS A 113 -3.06 6.34 -4.29
N VAL A 114 -4.06 5.79 -4.98
CA VAL A 114 -4.87 4.67 -4.45
C VAL A 114 -4.00 3.43 -4.28
N ILE A 115 -3.26 3.01 -5.31
CA ILE A 115 -2.38 1.84 -5.25
C ILE A 115 -1.33 1.96 -4.14
N CYS A 116 -0.67 3.11 -4.02
CA CYS A 116 0.34 3.31 -2.99
C CYS A 116 -0.25 3.37 -1.58
N GLY A 117 -1.45 3.95 -1.43
CA GLY A 117 -2.21 3.88 -0.19
C GLY A 117 -2.59 2.45 0.20
N MET A 118 -3.05 1.64 -0.77
CA MET A 118 -3.34 0.21 -0.59
C MET A 118 -2.10 -0.64 -0.25
N LEU A 119 -0.90 -0.10 -0.46
CA LEU A 119 0.35 -0.77 -0.09
C LEU A 119 0.93 -0.20 1.21
N GLY A 120 0.21 0.71 1.88
CA GLY A 120 0.62 1.35 3.13
C GLY A 120 1.68 2.45 2.96
N TYR A 121 1.96 2.89 1.74
CA TYR A 121 2.86 4.01 1.48
C TYR A 121 2.11 5.35 1.56
N SER A 122 2.88 6.43 1.70
CA SER A 122 2.35 7.79 1.52
C SER A 122 1.75 7.91 0.11
N LYS A 123 0.53 8.42 0.02
CA LYS A 123 -0.08 8.77 -1.28
C LYS A 123 0.74 9.87 -1.96
N ALA A 124 1.26 10.83 -1.21
CA ALA A 124 1.97 11.97 -1.77
C ALA A 124 3.31 11.56 -2.40
N GLY A 125 3.52 11.93 -3.66
CA GLY A 125 4.74 11.58 -4.41
C GLY A 125 4.68 10.22 -5.11
N SER A 126 3.49 9.60 -5.19
CA SER A 126 3.27 8.45 -6.05
C SER A 126 3.41 8.84 -7.53
N VAL A 127 4.07 8.01 -8.33
CA VAL A 127 4.33 8.28 -9.74
C VAL A 127 3.80 7.13 -10.60
N PRO A 128 2.83 7.38 -11.50
CA PRO A 128 2.35 6.37 -12.44
C PRO A 128 3.36 6.14 -13.56
N TYR A 129 3.36 4.92 -14.08
CA TYR A 129 4.15 4.49 -15.24
C TYR A 129 3.24 3.73 -16.22
N SER A 130 3.50 3.93 -17.50
CA SER A 130 2.76 3.37 -18.63
C SER A 130 3.69 2.60 -19.58
N GLY A 131 3.12 1.92 -20.58
CA GLY A 131 3.82 1.23 -21.65
C GLY A 131 4.61 0.03 -21.15
N ALA A 132 4.08 -0.69 -20.15
CA ALA A 132 4.73 -1.82 -19.52
C ALA A 132 6.18 -1.52 -19.07
N TYR A 133 6.39 -0.34 -18.46
CA TYR A 133 7.72 0.13 -18.04
C TYR A 133 8.50 -0.89 -17.19
N PHE A 134 7.82 -1.57 -16.27
CA PHE A 134 8.38 -2.63 -15.42
C PHE A 134 8.30 -4.03 -16.09
N GLY A 135 8.14 -4.05 -17.41
CA GLY A 135 7.90 -5.23 -18.23
C GLY A 135 6.43 -5.66 -18.24
N SER A 136 6.04 -6.31 -19.34
CA SER A 136 4.70 -6.89 -19.51
C SER A 136 4.42 -8.00 -18.50
N GLY A 137 3.19 -8.04 -18.03
CA GLY A 137 2.63 -9.10 -17.21
C GLY A 137 2.13 -10.28 -18.04
N TYR A 138 1.31 -11.09 -17.40
CA TYR A 138 0.67 -12.25 -17.99
C TYR A 138 -0.70 -12.48 -17.34
N GLY A 139 -1.58 -13.20 -18.05
CA GLY A 139 -2.89 -13.55 -17.53
C GLY A 139 -3.96 -12.52 -17.89
N PRO A 140 -4.98 -12.30 -17.05
CA PRO A 140 -6.03 -11.32 -17.33
C PRO A 140 -5.55 -9.89 -17.09
N ILE A 141 -6.05 -8.95 -17.89
CA ILE A 141 -6.06 -7.52 -17.55
C ILE A 141 -7.40 -7.24 -16.87
N VAL A 142 -7.35 -6.70 -15.66
CA VAL A 142 -8.49 -6.67 -14.73
C VAL A 142 -9.25 -5.36 -14.82
N LEU A 143 -8.54 -4.23 -14.95
CA LEU A 143 -9.11 -2.89 -14.95
C LEU A 143 -8.56 -2.10 -16.13
N ASP A 144 -9.40 -1.20 -16.64
CA ASP A 144 -9.17 -0.34 -17.80
C ASP A 144 -10.07 0.91 -17.67
N ASP A 145 -9.66 2.01 -18.31
CA ASP A 145 -10.26 3.34 -18.23
C ASP A 145 -10.56 3.76 -16.78
N LEU A 146 -9.54 3.71 -15.93
CA LEU A 146 -9.69 4.06 -14.52
C LEU A 146 -9.87 5.55 -14.32
N GLU A 147 -10.81 5.90 -13.43
CA GLU A 147 -11.07 7.26 -13.00
C GLU A 147 -11.27 7.30 -11.48
N CYS A 148 -10.17 7.48 -10.76
CA CYS A 148 -10.13 7.68 -9.32
C CYS A 148 -10.14 9.17 -8.95
N TYR A 149 -10.57 9.45 -7.72
CA TYR A 149 -10.38 10.73 -7.03
C TYR A 149 -9.07 10.77 -6.20
N GLY A 150 -8.38 9.64 -6.04
CA GLY A 150 -7.17 9.48 -5.22
C GLY A 150 -7.45 9.26 -3.72
N THR A 151 -8.71 9.37 -3.33
CA THR A 151 -9.16 9.25 -1.94
C THR A 151 -9.71 7.86 -1.61
N GLU A 152 -9.94 7.04 -2.64
CA GLU A 152 -10.42 5.68 -2.52
C GLU A 152 -9.51 4.82 -1.65
N ALA A 153 -10.15 3.84 -1.02
CA ALA A 153 -9.49 2.84 -0.19
C ALA A 153 -9.03 1.64 -1.03
N ASN A 154 -9.76 1.31 -2.10
CA ASN A 154 -9.42 0.24 -3.04
C ASN A 154 -9.48 0.75 -4.49
N ILE A 155 -8.59 0.26 -5.35
CA ILE A 155 -8.58 0.58 -6.79
C ILE A 155 -9.86 0.12 -7.51
N THR A 156 -10.52 -0.94 -7.00
CA THR A 156 -11.80 -1.40 -7.53
C THR A 156 -12.98 -0.49 -7.17
N ASP A 157 -12.80 0.46 -6.24
CA ASP A 157 -13.82 1.45 -5.89
C ASP A 157 -13.83 2.64 -6.87
N CYS A 158 -12.77 2.79 -7.65
CA CYS A 158 -12.70 3.79 -8.70
C CYS A 158 -13.67 3.46 -9.83
N ARG A 159 -14.11 4.50 -10.55
CA ARG A 159 -14.90 4.28 -11.76
C ARG A 159 -14.02 3.59 -12.82
N SER A 160 -14.57 2.59 -13.50
CA SER A 160 -13.92 1.86 -14.60
C SER A 160 -14.97 1.31 -15.56
N ASN A 161 -14.52 0.68 -16.66
CA ASN A 161 -15.37 -0.07 -17.58
C ASN A 161 -15.94 -1.38 -17.00
N GLY A 162 -15.59 -1.72 -15.74
CA GLY A 162 -15.93 -2.98 -15.10
C GLY A 162 -14.81 -4.01 -15.21
N LEU A 163 -14.82 -4.99 -14.29
CA LEU A 163 -13.78 -6.01 -14.19
C LEU A 163 -13.68 -6.83 -15.48
N PHE A 164 -12.45 -7.01 -15.97
CA PHE A 164 -12.09 -7.78 -17.16
C PHE A 164 -12.71 -7.26 -18.48
N HIS A 165 -13.22 -6.02 -18.49
CA HIS A 165 -13.72 -5.37 -19.69
C HIS A 165 -12.71 -4.32 -20.16
N HIS A 166 -11.82 -4.72 -21.06
CA HIS A 166 -10.74 -3.89 -21.57
C HIS A 166 -10.50 -4.10 -23.07
N ASN A 167 -9.82 -3.16 -23.71
CA ASN A 167 -9.30 -3.31 -25.08
C ASN A 167 -7.76 -3.37 -25.15
N CYS A 168 -7.07 -3.30 -24.01
CA CYS A 168 -5.62 -3.24 -23.93
C CYS A 168 -4.89 -4.57 -24.13
N GLY A 169 -3.60 -4.48 -24.49
CA GLY A 169 -2.59 -5.54 -24.42
C GLY A 169 -1.66 -5.41 -23.21
N HIS A 170 -0.82 -6.41 -22.96
CA HIS A 170 0.16 -6.36 -21.85
C HIS A 170 1.35 -5.43 -22.11
N ASP A 171 1.47 -4.86 -23.31
CA ASP A 171 2.34 -3.73 -23.60
C ASP A 171 1.83 -2.40 -23.02
N GLU A 172 0.59 -2.40 -22.52
CA GLU A 172 -0.10 -1.26 -21.87
C GLU A 172 -0.28 -1.52 -20.36
N ASP A 173 0.44 -2.47 -19.76
CA ASP A 173 0.34 -2.72 -18.32
C ASP A 173 0.90 -1.54 -17.50
N ALA A 174 0.10 -1.04 -16.56
CA ALA A 174 0.43 0.05 -15.66
C ALA A 174 1.43 -0.35 -14.57
N GLY A 175 2.21 0.64 -14.13
CA GLY A 175 3.15 0.53 -13.03
C GLY A 175 3.12 1.74 -12.11
N VAL A 176 3.75 1.64 -10.96
CA VAL A 176 3.86 2.75 -10.01
C VAL A 176 5.19 2.77 -9.27
N VAL A 177 5.61 3.96 -8.84
CA VAL A 177 6.60 4.16 -7.78
C VAL A 177 5.93 4.88 -6.63
N CYS A 178 5.90 4.27 -5.44
CA CYS A 178 5.25 4.80 -4.24
C CYS A 178 6.17 5.62 -3.34
N GLN A 179 7.48 5.44 -3.47
CA GLN A 179 8.47 6.22 -2.73
C GLN A 179 9.46 6.86 -3.69
N ALA A 180 9.14 8.08 -4.13
CA ALA A 180 10.00 8.86 -5.02
C ALA A 180 10.96 9.80 -4.26
N VAL A 181 10.92 9.82 -2.93
CA VAL A 181 11.76 10.71 -2.10
C VAL A 181 12.30 9.95 -0.90
N ARG A 182 13.54 10.26 -0.49
CA ARG A 182 14.14 9.76 0.74
C ARG A 182 15.07 10.78 1.38
N LEU A 183 15.29 10.64 2.69
CA LEU A 183 16.32 11.36 3.43
C LEU A 183 17.49 10.41 3.71
N VAL A 184 18.70 10.82 3.37
CA VAL A 184 19.90 9.97 3.48
C VAL A 184 20.93 10.62 4.41
N SER A 185 21.59 9.78 5.22
CA SER A 185 22.66 10.18 6.14
C SER A 185 22.23 11.12 7.29
N GLY A 186 20.95 11.14 7.65
CA GLY A 186 20.49 11.75 8.90
C GLY A 186 20.71 10.83 10.11
N TYR A 187 20.63 11.39 11.31
CA TYR A 187 20.66 10.59 12.55
C TYR A 187 19.29 9.99 12.88
N TYR A 188 18.21 10.66 12.45
CA TYR A 188 16.83 10.19 12.56
C TYR A 188 16.19 10.04 11.18
N ASP A 189 15.10 9.27 11.09
CA ASP A 189 14.37 9.01 9.84
C ASP A 189 13.71 10.26 9.22
N TRP A 190 13.58 11.35 10.01
CA TRP A 190 12.98 12.62 9.61
C TRP A 190 14.00 13.71 9.27
N GLU A 191 15.28 13.38 9.16
CA GLU A 191 16.33 14.33 8.73
C GLU A 191 17.33 13.68 7.78
N GLY A 192 18.06 14.50 7.01
CA GLY A 192 19.10 14.04 6.11
C GLY A 192 19.13 14.81 4.80
N ARG A 193 20.02 14.38 3.90
CA ARG A 193 20.09 14.89 2.53
C ARG A 193 18.89 14.40 1.74
N VAL A 194 18.19 15.32 1.09
CA VAL A 194 17.05 15.00 0.22
C VAL A 194 17.56 14.34 -1.06
N GLU A 195 17.06 13.15 -1.34
CA GLU A 195 17.23 12.47 -2.61
C GLU A 195 15.88 12.17 -3.25
N VAL A 196 15.79 12.40 -4.56
CA VAL A 196 14.58 12.18 -5.36
C VAL A 196 14.87 11.10 -6.40
N TYR A 197 13.92 10.19 -6.58
CA TYR A 197 13.98 9.14 -7.58
C TYR A 197 13.31 9.61 -8.87
N HIS A 198 14.07 9.57 -9.96
CA HIS A 198 13.54 9.90 -11.27
C HIS A 198 14.18 9.02 -12.35
N ARG A 199 13.34 8.37 -13.18
CA ARG A 199 13.77 7.53 -14.32
C ARG A 199 14.85 6.50 -13.95
N GLY A 200 14.63 5.75 -12.87
CA GLY A 200 15.54 4.69 -12.45
C GLY A 200 16.76 5.14 -11.65
N HIS A 201 16.88 6.43 -11.32
CA HIS A 201 18.07 6.98 -10.66
C HIS A 201 17.69 7.84 -9.45
N TRP A 202 18.48 7.71 -8.39
CA TRP A 202 18.46 8.65 -7.27
C TRP A 202 19.36 9.84 -7.56
N GLY A 203 18.85 11.05 -7.32
CA GLY A 203 19.59 12.30 -7.46
C GLY A 203 19.37 13.24 -6.27
N THR A 204 20.25 14.22 -6.11
CA THR A 204 20.17 15.26 -5.07
C THR A 204 19.51 16.52 -5.60
N ILE A 205 18.94 17.34 -4.70
CA ILE A 205 18.40 18.66 -5.02
C ILE A 205 19.47 19.74 -4.73
N CYS A 206 19.60 20.75 -5.60
CA CYS A 206 20.45 21.92 -5.35
C CYS A 206 19.76 22.87 -4.37
N ASP A 207 20.52 23.49 -3.47
CA ASP A 207 20.02 24.43 -2.45
C ASP A 207 19.68 25.82 -3.01
N ASP A 208 20.09 26.13 -4.24
CA ASP A 208 19.75 27.38 -4.93
C ASP A 208 18.22 27.59 -4.98
N GLN A 209 17.75 28.62 -4.28
CA GLN A 209 16.32 28.96 -4.11
C GLN A 209 15.47 27.88 -3.45
N PHE A 210 16.06 26.84 -2.87
CA PHE A 210 15.32 25.87 -2.08
C PHE A 210 14.83 26.55 -0.81
N ASP A 211 13.52 26.65 -0.63
CA ASP A 211 12.92 27.37 0.49
C ASP A 211 12.10 26.46 1.42
N ARG A 212 11.42 27.07 2.38
CA ARG A 212 10.61 26.35 3.36
C ARG A 212 9.42 25.64 2.72
N GLN A 213 8.90 26.17 1.61
CA GLN A 213 7.78 25.62 0.89
C GLN A 213 8.21 24.35 0.14
N ASP A 214 9.42 24.35 -0.44
CA ASP A 214 10.01 23.14 -1.02
C ASP A 214 10.22 22.05 0.03
N ALA A 215 10.79 22.41 1.19
CA ALA A 215 10.94 21.49 2.32
C ALA A 215 9.59 20.93 2.79
N GLN A 216 8.53 21.75 2.80
CA GLN A 216 7.16 21.31 3.11
C GLN A 216 6.62 20.26 2.14
N VAL A 217 6.92 20.39 0.85
CA VAL A 217 6.53 19.40 -0.16
C VAL A 217 7.26 18.09 0.10
N ILE A 218 8.58 18.12 0.31
CA ILE A 218 9.40 16.93 0.58
C ILE A 218 8.94 16.19 1.85
N CYS A 219 8.75 16.91 2.95
CA CYS A 219 8.25 16.31 4.19
C CYS A 219 6.85 15.73 4.01
N SER A 220 5.97 16.43 3.27
CA SER A 220 4.62 15.93 2.97
C SER A 220 4.65 14.67 2.11
N MET A 221 5.57 14.55 1.15
CA MET A 221 5.76 13.33 0.34
C MET A 221 6.18 12.14 1.21
N LEU A 222 7.00 12.39 2.22
CA LEU A 222 7.44 11.38 3.19
C LEU A 222 6.39 11.06 4.27
N GLY A 223 5.20 11.65 4.22
CA GLY A 223 4.13 11.43 5.20
C GLY A 223 4.31 12.20 6.52
N TYR A 224 5.28 13.11 6.61
CA TYR A 224 5.48 13.97 7.77
C TYR A 224 4.52 15.14 7.80
N ASN A 225 4.12 15.54 9.01
CA ASN A 225 3.27 16.71 9.21
C ASN A 225 4.03 17.99 8.84
N ARG A 226 3.31 18.98 8.30
CA ARG A 226 3.88 20.27 7.86
C ARG A 226 4.31 21.18 9.04
N TYR A 227 3.93 20.83 10.27
CA TYR A 227 4.31 21.56 11.47
C TYR A 227 5.69 21.14 11.97
N GLY A 228 6.56 22.12 12.29
CA GLY A 228 7.88 21.86 12.86
C GLY A 228 9.01 21.66 11.84
N ILE A 229 8.73 21.84 10.53
CA ILE A 229 9.77 21.80 9.49
C ILE A 229 10.75 22.94 9.73
N GLN A 230 11.98 22.56 10.08
CA GLN A 230 13.13 23.44 10.20
C GLN A 230 13.88 23.41 8.86
N PHE A 231 14.07 24.60 8.30
CA PHE A 231 14.93 24.83 7.16
C PHE A 231 15.89 25.93 7.57
N ASP A 232 17.19 25.61 7.57
CA ASP A 232 18.26 26.55 7.90
C ASP A 232 19.10 26.70 6.63
N ALA A 233 18.81 27.74 5.84
CA ALA A 233 19.68 28.15 4.75
C ALA A 233 20.91 28.80 5.37
N GLN A 234 22.07 28.16 5.25
CA GLN A 234 23.34 28.79 5.58
C GLN A 234 23.77 29.78 4.49
#